data_AF-A0A323T997-F1
#
_entry.id   AF-A0A323T997-F1
#
_cell.length_a   1.000
_cell.length_b   1.000
_cell.length_c   1.000
_cell.angle_alpha   90.00
_cell.angle_beta   90.00
_cell.angle_gamma   90.00
#
_symmetry.space_group_name_H-M   'P 1'
#
loop_
_entity.id
_entity.type
_entity.pdbx_description
1 polymer ?
#
loop_
_entity_poly.entity_id
_entity_poly.type
_entity_poly.pdbx_seq_one_letter_code
_entity_poly.pdbx_strand_id
1 'polypeptide(L)'
;MDKQVVAIMHSLDQKEGVLRELEIKGVDEENVQIIHRDDEDAKLYSKHFEQGDYVVIVEVEKDIGHIPVDKEETVNQQRTPKDHHHQPHHQMKQGL
;
A
#
# COMPACT_ATOMS: atom_id res chain seq x y z
N MET A 1 -18.47 11.47 4.80
CA MET A 1 -17.48 10.87 3.89
C MET A 1 -16.20 10.74 4.69
N ASP A 2 -15.59 9.56 4.66
CA ASP A 2 -14.39 9.27 5.44
C ASP A 2 -13.17 9.39 4.54
N LYS A 3 -12.12 10.04 5.04
CA LYS A 3 -10.84 10.18 4.34
C LYS A 3 -9.91 9.06 4.78
N GLN A 4 -9.48 8.24 3.84
CA GLN A 4 -8.59 7.11 4.09
C GLN A 4 -7.29 7.27 3.33
N VAL A 5 -6.16 7.07 4.01
CA VAL A 5 -4.85 6.93 3.36
C VAL A 5 -4.78 5.53 2.75
N VAL A 6 -4.63 5.47 1.43
CA VAL A 6 -4.62 4.21 0.67
C VAL A 6 -3.26 3.84 0.13
N ALA A 7 -2.40 4.82 -0.16
CA ALA A 7 -1.05 4.59 -0.67
C ALA A 7 -0.09 5.69 -0.21
N ILE A 8 1.20 5.35 -0.19
CA ILE A 8 2.31 6.27 0.05
C ILE A 8 3.28 6.06 -1.11
N MET A 9 3.56 7.12 -1.85
CA MET A 9 4.44 7.10 -3.02
C MET A 9 5.73 7.86 -2.71
N HIS A 10 6.82 7.40 -3.32
CA HIS A 10 8.12 8.04 -3.29
C HIS A 10 8.27 9.06 -4.42
N SER A 11 7.67 8.81 -5.58
CA SER A 11 7.72 9.71 -6.73
C SER A 11 6.35 9.83 -7.43
N LEU A 12 6.21 10.85 -8.26
CA LEU A 12 5.01 11.02 -9.10
C LEU A 12 4.93 9.96 -10.22
N ASP A 13 6.00 9.25 -10.54
CA ASP A 13 5.98 8.18 -11.55
C ASP A 13 5.07 7.02 -11.12
N GLN A 14 4.93 6.82 -9.81
CA GLN A 14 4.06 5.81 -9.23
C GLN A 14 2.57 6.19 -9.26
N LYS A 15 2.25 7.46 -9.58
CA LYS A 15 0.89 8.00 -9.57
C LYS A 15 -0.03 7.24 -10.52
N GLU A 16 0.40 7.00 -11.76
CA GLU A 16 -0.44 6.36 -12.76
C GLU A 16 -0.84 4.93 -12.36
N GLY A 17 0.09 4.18 -11.75
CA GLY A 17 -0.19 2.84 -11.24
C GLY A 17 -1.21 2.86 -10.10
N VAL A 18 -1.06 3.79 -9.15
CA VAL A 18 -1.99 3.93 -8.03
C VAL A 18 -3.39 4.36 -8.50
N LEU A 19 -3.48 5.32 -9.40
CA LEU A 19 -4.77 5.76 -9.95
C LEU A 19 -5.49 4.64 -10.69
N ARG A 20 -4.76 3.84 -11.47
CA ARG A 20 -5.32 2.68 -12.17
C ARG A 20 -5.89 1.64 -11.21
N GLU A 21 -5.18 1.32 -10.12
CA GLU A 21 -5.68 0.41 -9.10
C GLU A 21 -6.92 0.96 -8.37
N LEU A 22 -6.98 2.28 -8.15
CA LEU A 22 -8.14 2.96 -7.57
C LEU A 22 -9.35 2.91 -8.50
N GLU A 23 -9.16 3.14 -9.80
CA GLU A 23 -10.21 3.01 -10.81
C GLU A 23 -10.78 1.59 -10.85
N ILE A 24 -9.92 0.55 -10.80
CA ILE A 24 -10.35 -0.85 -10.74
C ILE A 24 -11.21 -1.13 -9.50
N LYS A 25 -10.94 -0.44 -8.39
CA LYS A 25 -11.73 -0.53 -7.16
C LYS A 25 -12.99 0.36 -7.16
N GLY A 26 -13.24 1.09 -8.25
CA GLY A 26 -14.42 1.93 -8.42
C GLY A 26 -14.32 3.29 -7.72
N VAL A 27 -13.10 3.81 -7.54
CA VAL A 27 -12.87 5.15 -7.01
C VAL A 27 -12.64 6.11 -8.16
N ASP A 28 -13.47 7.15 -8.24
CA ASP A 28 -13.30 8.23 -9.20
C ASP A 28 -12.11 9.12 -8.83
N GLU A 29 -11.38 9.61 -9.84
CA GLU A 29 -10.21 10.48 -9.65
C GLU A 29 -10.55 11.76 -8.86
N GLU A 30 -11.78 12.27 -8.99
CA GLU A 30 -12.28 13.43 -8.23
C GLU A 30 -12.30 13.22 -6.71
N ASN A 31 -12.36 11.95 -6.28
CA ASN A 31 -12.33 11.57 -4.86
C ASN A 31 -10.91 11.25 -4.38
N VAL A 32 -9.89 11.39 -5.24
CA VAL A 32 -8.48 11.13 -4.92
C VAL A 32 -7.76 12.44 -4.64
N GLN A 33 -7.14 12.53 -3.48
CA GLN A 33 -6.29 13.64 -3.07
C GLN A 33 -4.85 13.15 -2.88
N ILE A 34 -3.89 13.77 -3.57
CA ILE A 34 -2.47 13.49 -3.41
C ILE A 34 -1.84 14.67 -2.68
N ILE A 35 -1.22 14.43 -1.54
CA ILE A 35 -0.58 15.45 -0.70
C ILE A 35 0.93 15.21 -0.73
N HIS A 36 1.70 16.24 -1.04
CA HIS A 36 3.16 16.20 -0.96
C HIS A 36 3.61 16.56 0.45
N ARG A 37 4.79 16.06 0.87
CA ARG A 37 5.37 16.32 2.20
C ARG A 37 5.52 17.79 2.60
N ASP A 38 5.62 18.67 1.60
CA ASP A 38 5.82 20.11 1.79
C ASP A 38 4.49 20.90 1.78
N ASP A 39 3.35 20.24 1.54
CA ASP A 39 2.03 20.88 1.60
C ASP A 39 1.61 21.20 3.03
N GLU A 40 0.76 22.21 3.22
CA GLU A 40 0.27 22.57 4.56
C GLU A 40 -0.52 21.44 5.23
N ASP A 41 -1.27 20.69 4.43
CA ASP A 41 -2.05 19.53 4.86
C ASP A 41 -1.19 18.31 5.23
N ALA A 42 0.10 18.29 4.83
CA ALA A 42 1.03 17.21 5.14
C ALA A 42 1.23 17.02 6.65
N LYS A 43 1.04 18.08 7.45
CA LYS A 43 1.15 18.06 8.91
C LYS A 43 0.23 17.00 9.53
N LEU A 44 -0.96 16.78 8.94
CA LEU A 44 -1.93 15.79 9.40
C LEU A 44 -1.48 14.35 9.13
N TYR A 45 -0.60 14.16 8.15
CA TYR A 45 -0.12 12.85 7.70
C TYR A 45 1.38 12.65 7.90
N SER A 46 2.01 13.45 8.77
CA SER A 46 3.46 13.47 9.04
C SER A 46 4.10 12.07 9.22
N LYS A 47 3.41 11.13 9.88
CA LYS A 47 3.88 9.75 10.08
C LYS A 47 3.97 8.92 8.79
N HIS A 48 3.16 9.24 7.79
CA HIS A 48 3.17 8.53 6.51
C HIS A 48 4.33 8.98 5.62
N PHE A 49 4.78 10.24 5.78
CA PHE A 49 5.92 10.76 5.03
C PHE A 49 7.28 10.19 5.46
N GLU A 50 7.33 9.36 6.52
CA GLU A 50 8.51 8.55 6.84
C GLU A 50 8.76 7.45 5.78
N GLN A 51 7.74 7.09 5.00
CA GLN A 51 7.78 6.02 4.00
C GLN A 51 7.80 6.52 2.56
N GLY A 52 7.62 7.81 2.29
CA GLY A 52 7.61 8.38 0.94
C GLY A 52 7.27 9.87 0.95
N ASP A 53 7.42 10.55 -0.19
CA ASP A 53 7.24 12.00 -0.29
C ASP A 53 5.78 12.42 -0.63
N TYR A 54 4.94 11.47 -1.05
CA TYR A 54 3.54 11.71 -1.41
C TYR A 54 2.60 10.74 -0.69
N VAL A 55 1.49 11.25 -0.20
CA VAL A 55 0.43 10.46 0.44
C VAL A 55 -0.83 10.55 -0.42
N VAL A 56 -1.42 9.40 -0.73
CA VAL A 56 -2.66 9.29 -1.51
C VAL A 56 -3.81 9.01 -0.57
N ILE A 57 -4.78 9.91 -0.57
CA ILE A 57 -5.99 9.87 0.24
C ILE A 57 -7.18 9.73 -0.69
N VAL A 58 -8.15 8.93 -0.29
CA VAL A 58 -9.42 8.82 -0.99
C VAL A 58 -10.57 9.17 -0.06
N GLU A 59 -11.57 9.84 -0.60
CA GLU A 59 -12.80 10.19 0.10
C GLU A 59 -13.93 9.28 -0.36
N VAL A 60 -14.31 8.33 0.49
CA VAL A 60 -15.16 7.20 0.10
C VAL A 60 -16.08 6.78 1.23
N GLU A 61 -17.21 6.16 0.91
CA GLU A 61 -18.18 5.68 1.91
C GLU A 61 -17.82 4.32 2.50
N LYS A 62 -16.91 3.57 1.86
CA LYS A 62 -16.52 2.21 2.24
C LYS A 62 -15.00 2.11 2.30
N ASP A 63 -14.48 1.28 3.20
CA ASP A 63 -13.03 1.01 3.29
C ASP A 63 -12.53 0.28 2.03
N ILE A 64 -11.48 0.82 1.43
CA ILE A 64 -10.92 0.35 0.14
C ILE A 64 -9.61 -0.44 0.34
N GLY A 65 -9.12 -0.45 1.58
CA GLY A 65 -7.86 -1.04 1.96
C GLY A 65 -6.65 -0.35 1.32
N HIS A 66 -5.48 -0.94 1.54
CA HIS A 66 -4.21 -0.44 1.02
C HIS A 66 -4.03 -0.76 -0.47
N ILE A 67 -3.45 0.17 -1.23
CA ILE A 67 -3.09 -0.01 -2.64
C ILE A 67 -1.59 -0.30 -2.71
N PRO A 68 -1.17 -1.41 -3.34
CA PRO A 68 0.24 -1.68 -3.53
C PRO A 68 0.84 -0.61 -4.45
N VAL A 69 1.94 0.00 -4.01
CA VAL A 69 2.75 0.89 -4.83
C VAL A 69 3.99 0.11 -5.22
N ASP A 70 4.34 0.08 -6.51
CA ASP A 70 5.57 -0.52 -7.01
C ASP A 70 6.76 0.16 -6.34
N LYS A 71 7.30 -0.48 -5.30
CA LYS A 71 8.50 0.00 -4.61
C LYS A 71 9.64 -0.17 -5.58
N GLU A 72 10.26 0.93 -6.02
CA GLU A 72 11.65 0.83 -6.44
C GLU A 72 12.38 0.13 -5.29
N GLU A 73 13.04 -1.00 -5.58
CA GLU A 73 13.67 -1.85 -4.58
C GLU A 73 14.76 -1.07 -3.85
N THR A 74 14.38 -0.31 -2.81
CA THR A 74 15.32 0.11 -1.80
C THR A 74 15.66 -1.13 -1.01
N VAL A 75 16.74 -1.79 -1.42
CA VAL A 75 17.44 -2.82 -0.65
C VAL A 75 17.76 -2.21 0.71
N ASN A 76 16.89 -2.38 1.69
CA ASN A 76 17.30 -2.29 3.08
C ASN A 76 16.45 -3.20 3.96
N GLN A 77 17.16 -4.12 4.60
CA GLN A 77 16.70 -5.14 5.50
C GLN A 77 15.92 -4.52 6.68
N GLN A 78 14.87 -5.19 7.17
CA GLN A 78 14.83 -5.71 8.56
C GLN A 78 13.40 -6.11 9.02
N ARG A 79 13.29 -7.36 9.52
CA ARG A 79 12.21 -7.99 10.32
C ARG A 79 10.93 -8.34 9.54
N THR A 80 10.58 -9.61 9.33
CA THR A 80 10.47 -10.71 10.31
C THR A 80 10.88 -12.06 9.68
N PRO A 81 11.37 -13.06 10.43
CA PRO A 81 11.38 -14.41 9.90
C PRO A 81 9.91 -14.82 9.77
N LYS A 82 9.41 -14.86 8.53
CA LYS A 82 8.20 -15.58 8.21
C LYS A 82 8.50 -17.04 8.53
N ASP A 83 8.04 -17.47 9.70
CA ASP A 83 7.84 -18.87 10.05
C ASP A 83 7.02 -19.51 8.93
N HIS A 84 7.70 -20.21 8.03
CA HIS A 84 7.10 -20.80 6.83
C HIS A 84 7.71 -22.17 6.59
N HIS A 85 7.51 -23.09 7.53
CA HIS A 85 7.73 -24.52 7.30
C HIS A 85 6.60 -25.34 7.94
N HIS A 86 5.40 -25.27 7.37
CA HIS A 86 4.51 -26.43 7.42
C HIS A 86 4.94 -27.38 6.30
N GLN A 87 5.82 -28.32 6.63
CA GLN A 87 6.07 -29.48 5.78
C GLN A 87 4.86 -30.41 5.91
N PRO A 88 4.16 -30.78 4.82
CA PRO A 88 3.22 -31.88 4.89
C PRO A 88 4.02 -33.16 5.14
N HIS A 89 3.83 -33.79 6.30
CA HIS A 89 4.30 -35.15 6.55
C HIS A 89 3.47 -36.12 5.69
N HIS A 90 3.90 -36.36 4.45
CA HIS A 90 3.47 -37.52 3.67
C HIS A 90 4.08 -38.78 4.31
N GLN A 91 3.33 -39.43 5.20
CA GLN A 91 3.67 -40.77 5.67
C GLN A 91 3.19 -41.79 4.63
N MET A 92 4.11 -42.31 3.80
CA MET A 92 3.84 -43.52 3.01
C MET A 92 3.76 -44.71 3.97
N LYS A 93 2.56 -45.31 4.11
CA LYS A 93 2.42 -46.66 4.68
C LYS A 93 2.94 -47.66 3.64
N GLN A 94 4.10 -48.27 3.90
CA GLN A 94 4.49 -49.50 3.21
C GLN A 94 3.55 -50.65 3.61
N GLY A 95 3.22 -51.47 2.62
CA GLY A 95 2.22 -52.54 2.69
C GLY A 95 2.66 -53.78 3.47
N LEU A 96 1.69 -54.69 3.58
CA LEU A 96 1.82 -56.10 3.94
C LEU A 96 2.01 -56.94 2.67
#